data_AF-A0A2W6PFQ0-F1
#
_entry.id   AF-A0A2W6PFQ0-F1
#
_cell.length_a   1.000
_cell.length_b   1.000
_cell.length_c   1.000
_cell.angle_alpha   90.00
_cell.angle_beta   90.00
_cell.angle_gamma   90.00
#
_symmetry.space_group_name_H-M   'P 1'
#
loop_
_entity.id
_entity.type
_entity.pdbx_description
1 polymer ?
#
loop_
_entity_poly.entity_id
_entity_poly.type
_entity_poly.pdbx_seq_one_letter_code
_entity_poly.pdbx_strand_id
1 'polypeptide(L)'
;MHRIDTKTAQKDKFGAGKNGFTRGNPQTGTPATDLDDDYFDMLQEELCSVVEASGASLEKGRHDQLLTALRALLLSRKNPFGDIKSDGTVKTALENLGLGEG
;
A
#
# COMPACT_ATOMS: atom_id res chain seq x y z
N MET A 1 -4.44 7.91 -6.56
CA MET A 1 -3.64 7.33 -7.67
C MET A 1 -4.22 7.65 -9.04
N HIS A 2 -3.37 8.05 -10.00
CA HIS A 2 -3.73 8.21 -11.42
C HIS A 2 -2.94 7.26 -12.33
N ARG A 3 -3.30 7.24 -13.62
CA ARG A 3 -2.60 6.47 -14.67
C ARG A 3 -1.58 7.38 -15.33
N ILE A 4 -0.50 6.80 -15.86
CA ILE A 4 0.43 7.56 -16.70
C ILE A 4 -0.30 8.16 -17.91
N ASP A 5 -0.14 9.46 -18.09
CA ASP A 5 -0.85 10.27 -19.06
C ASP A 5 0.07 11.23 -19.83
N THR A 6 1.38 10.99 -19.75
CA THR A 6 2.37 11.59 -20.65
C THR A 6 2.00 11.35 -22.13
N LYS A 7 2.51 12.21 -23.01
CA LYS A 7 2.21 12.15 -24.46
C LYS A 7 2.58 10.81 -25.10
N THR A 8 3.54 10.10 -24.52
CA THR A 8 4.06 8.82 -24.98
C THR A 8 3.49 7.62 -24.20
N ALA A 9 2.50 7.86 -23.31
CA ALA A 9 1.73 6.81 -22.69
C ALA A 9 0.99 5.98 -23.76
N GLN A 10 0.97 4.66 -23.59
CA GLN A 10 0.21 3.79 -24.47
C GLN A 10 -1.28 3.96 -24.18
N LYS A 11 -1.98 4.63 -25.09
CA LYS A 11 -3.42 4.86 -25.00
C LYS A 11 -4.19 3.56 -24.89
N ASP A 12 -5.16 3.52 -23.96
CA ASP A 12 -6.12 2.43 -23.80
C ASP A 12 -5.52 1.02 -23.63
N LYS A 13 -4.27 0.91 -23.14
CA LYS A 13 -3.56 -0.37 -22.96
C LYS A 13 -4.37 -1.40 -22.15
N PHE A 14 -5.15 -0.94 -21.19
CA PHE A 14 -5.97 -1.79 -20.32
C PHE A 14 -7.48 -1.59 -20.53
N GLY A 15 -7.88 -1.07 -21.69
CA GLY A 15 -9.27 -0.71 -22.05
C GLY A 15 -9.48 0.80 -22.15
N ALA A 16 -10.69 1.21 -22.57
CA ALA A 16 -11.03 2.61 -22.80
C ALA A 16 -10.73 3.51 -21.60
N GLY A 17 -9.97 4.58 -21.82
CA GLY A 17 -9.50 5.53 -20.82
C GLY A 17 -8.38 5.02 -19.91
N LYS A 18 -7.84 3.82 -20.15
CA LYS A 18 -6.87 3.16 -19.25
C LYS A 18 -5.50 3.04 -19.89
N ASN A 19 -4.79 4.16 -19.93
CA ASN A 19 -3.44 4.26 -20.44
C ASN A 19 -2.45 3.40 -19.64
N GLY A 20 -1.30 3.10 -20.24
CA GLY A 20 -0.22 2.36 -19.56
C GLY A 20 1.15 2.54 -20.20
N PHE A 21 2.15 1.92 -19.58
CA PHE A 21 3.54 1.98 -20.05
C PHE A 21 3.77 1.13 -21.30
N THR A 22 4.60 1.62 -22.21
CA THR A 22 5.17 0.85 -23.31
C THR A 22 6.68 1.04 -23.37
N ARG A 23 7.41 0.00 -23.77
CA ARG A 23 8.84 0.08 -24.06
C ARG A 23 9.15 0.79 -25.39
N GLY A 24 8.11 1.17 -26.12
CA GLY A 24 8.21 1.65 -27.49
C GLY A 24 8.49 0.53 -28.49
N ASN A 25 8.57 0.91 -29.75
CA ASN A 25 9.01 0.07 -30.85
C ASN A 25 9.67 0.95 -31.93
N PRO A 26 11.01 0.96 -32.02
CA PRO A 26 11.73 1.72 -33.03
C PRO A 26 11.35 1.35 -34.47
N GLN A 27 10.94 0.10 -34.73
CA GLN A 27 10.57 -0.35 -36.08
C GLN A 27 9.26 0.29 -36.57
N THR A 28 8.35 0.61 -35.64
CA THR A 28 7.06 1.25 -35.94
C THR A 28 7.04 2.74 -35.57
N GLY A 29 8.17 3.29 -35.14
CA GLY A 29 8.27 4.68 -34.68
C GLY A 29 7.52 4.97 -33.37
N THR A 30 7.14 3.95 -32.60
CA THR A 30 6.44 4.14 -31.33
C THR A 30 7.46 4.48 -30.24
N PRO A 31 7.38 5.66 -29.58
CA PRO A 31 8.28 6.00 -28.49
C PRO A 31 8.00 5.14 -27.25
N ALA A 32 9.01 5.01 -26.38
CA ALA A 32 8.80 4.49 -25.03
C ALA A 32 8.03 5.52 -24.20
N THR A 33 7.33 5.06 -23.17
CA THR A 33 6.60 5.96 -22.26
C THR A 33 7.57 6.78 -21.44
N ASP A 34 7.39 8.09 -21.50
CA ASP A 34 8.09 9.05 -20.67
C ASP A 34 7.63 8.91 -19.22
N LEU A 35 8.59 9.08 -18.32
CA LEU A 35 8.41 9.07 -16.89
C LEU A 35 8.41 10.52 -16.42
N ASP A 36 7.31 10.98 -15.82
CA ASP A 36 7.15 12.34 -15.32
C ASP A 36 7.06 12.39 -13.78
N ASP A 37 7.35 13.56 -13.25
CA ASP A 37 7.29 13.85 -11.82
C ASP A 37 5.90 13.63 -11.26
N ASP A 38 4.84 14.11 -11.91
CA ASP A 38 3.46 13.97 -11.42
C ASP A 38 3.09 12.49 -11.10
N TYR A 39 3.44 11.56 -12.00
CA TYR A 39 3.19 10.14 -11.76
C TYR A 39 4.02 9.55 -10.62
N PHE A 40 5.32 9.89 -10.55
CA PHE A 40 6.20 9.34 -9.50
C PHE A 40 5.95 9.98 -8.13
N ASP A 41 5.61 11.27 -8.08
CA ASP A 41 5.23 11.98 -6.87
C ASP A 41 3.93 11.39 -6.32
N MET A 42 2.93 11.13 -7.17
CA MET A 42 1.72 10.42 -6.72
C MET A 42 2.04 9.04 -6.14
N LEU A 43 2.90 8.24 -6.79
CA LEU A 43 3.31 6.95 -6.24
C LEU A 43 4.03 7.08 -4.90
N GLN A 44 4.93 8.06 -4.78
CA GLN A 44 5.65 8.34 -3.55
C GLN A 44 4.67 8.71 -2.44
N GLU A 45 3.79 9.68 -2.66
CA GLU A 45 2.86 10.18 -1.65
C GLU A 45 1.85 9.11 -1.21
N GLU A 46 1.38 8.24 -2.11
CA GLU A 46 0.53 7.10 -1.74
C GLU A 46 1.26 6.13 -0.79
N LEU A 47 2.54 5.82 -1.05
CA LEU A 47 3.33 4.93 -0.18
C LEU A 47 3.72 5.62 1.13
N CYS A 48 4.09 6.90 1.06
CA CYS A 48 4.44 7.72 2.22
C CYS A 48 3.24 7.87 3.16
N SER A 49 2.05 8.13 2.61
CA SER A 49 0.81 8.24 3.39
C SER A 49 0.50 6.98 4.19
N VAL A 50 0.79 5.79 3.66
CA VAL A 50 0.61 4.52 4.42
C VAL A 50 1.56 4.46 5.62
N VAL A 51 2.81 4.89 5.44
CA VAL A 51 3.80 4.91 6.51
C VAL A 51 3.40 5.91 7.60
N GLU A 52 3.03 7.11 7.21
CA GLU A 52 2.60 8.16 8.14
C GLU A 52 1.31 7.81 8.87
N ALA A 53 0.35 7.16 8.19
CA ALA A 53 -0.89 6.68 8.80
C ALA A 53 -0.65 5.62 9.90
N SER A 54 0.49 4.91 9.85
CA SER A 54 0.89 4.00 10.93
C SER A 54 1.47 4.72 12.16
N GLY A 55 1.65 6.04 12.10
CA GLY A 55 2.27 6.87 13.13
C GLY A 55 3.79 6.95 13.05
N ALA A 56 4.40 6.31 12.04
CA ALA A 56 5.84 6.37 11.81
C ALA A 56 6.23 7.61 10.99
N SER A 57 7.43 8.14 11.22
CA SER A 57 8.03 9.16 10.36
C SER A 57 8.81 8.54 9.21
N LEU A 58 8.86 9.25 8.09
CA LEU A 58 9.61 8.84 6.90
C LEU A 58 11.13 8.96 7.12
N GLU A 59 11.86 7.91 6.82
CA GLU A 59 13.31 7.80 6.98
C GLU A 59 13.99 7.41 5.66
N LYS A 60 14.72 8.34 5.04
CA LYS A 60 15.34 8.13 3.70
C LYS A 60 16.26 6.91 3.61
N GLY A 61 16.95 6.56 4.70
CA GLY A 61 17.87 5.42 4.75
C GLY A 61 17.20 4.06 5.03
N ARG A 62 15.89 4.04 5.26
CA ARG A 62 15.17 2.83 5.68
C ARG A 62 14.28 2.31 4.55
N HIS A 63 14.49 1.05 4.18
CA HIS A 63 13.84 0.42 3.01
C HIS A 63 12.74 -0.59 3.35
N ASP A 64 12.36 -0.71 4.62
CA ASP A 64 11.30 -1.60 5.11
C ASP A 64 10.10 -0.85 5.71
N GLN A 65 10.02 0.47 5.46
CA GLN A 65 9.02 1.36 6.06
C GLN A 65 7.59 0.93 5.79
N LEU A 66 7.28 0.62 4.53
CA LEU A 66 5.95 0.17 4.14
C LEU A 66 5.60 -1.17 4.79
N LEU A 67 6.55 -2.10 4.86
CA LEU A 67 6.34 -3.40 5.50
C LEU A 67 6.07 -3.24 7.00
N THR A 68 6.83 -2.38 7.68
CA THR A 68 6.66 -2.07 9.09
C THR A 68 5.32 -1.39 9.35
N ALA A 69 4.95 -0.42 8.51
CA ALA A 69 3.66 0.28 8.59
C ALA A 69 2.47 -0.67 8.40
N LEU A 70 2.52 -1.56 7.40
CA LEU A 70 1.47 -2.55 7.16
C LEU A 70 1.32 -3.51 8.34
N ARG A 71 2.43 -3.96 8.95
CA ARG A 71 2.37 -4.77 10.17
C ARG A 71 1.70 -4.01 11.31
N ALA A 72 2.09 -2.76 11.54
CA ALA A 72 1.47 -1.93 12.57
C ALA A 72 -0.03 -1.76 12.32
N LEU A 73 -0.42 -1.36 11.11
CA LEU A 73 -1.83 -1.11 10.77
C LEU A 73 -2.69 -2.38 10.86
N LEU A 74 -2.22 -3.51 10.32
CA LEU A 74 -3.01 -4.73 10.20
C LEU A 74 -2.98 -5.63 11.44
N LEU A 75 -1.96 -5.51 12.30
CA LEU A 75 -1.89 -6.22 13.58
C LEU A 75 -2.38 -5.36 14.74
N SER A 76 -2.60 -4.07 14.54
CA SER A 76 -3.26 -3.22 15.52
C SER A 76 -4.75 -3.57 15.60
N ARG A 77 -5.25 -3.72 16.83
CA ARG A 77 -6.68 -3.88 17.10
C ARG A 77 -7.20 -2.59 17.70
N LYS A 78 -8.33 -2.11 17.18
CA LYS A 78 -8.98 -0.91 17.73
C LYS A 78 -9.56 -1.16 19.11
N ASN A 79 -10.11 -2.36 19.34
CA ASN A 79 -10.68 -2.76 20.63
C ASN A 79 -10.17 -4.16 21.03
N PRO A 80 -8.89 -4.30 21.44
CA PRO A 80 -8.26 -5.60 21.65
C PRO A 80 -9.06 -6.53 22.56
N PHE A 81 -9.72 -5.99 23.60
CA PHE A 81 -10.59 -6.75 24.52
C PHE A 81 -12.01 -6.98 24.00
N GLY A 82 -12.57 -6.03 23.25
CA GLY A 82 -13.92 -6.15 22.69
C GLY A 82 -13.99 -7.19 21.57
N ASP A 83 -12.90 -7.35 20.83
CA ASP A 83 -12.82 -8.22 19.65
C ASP A 83 -12.52 -9.69 20.01
N ILE A 84 -12.11 -9.98 21.26
CA ILE A 84 -11.75 -11.35 21.71
C ILE A 84 -12.87 -12.36 21.47
N LYS A 85 -14.13 -11.93 21.65
CA LYS A 85 -15.29 -12.79 21.47
C LYS A 85 -15.45 -13.23 20.02
N SER A 86 -15.36 -12.30 19.06
CA SER A 86 -15.45 -12.61 17.63
C SER A 86 -14.28 -13.45 17.12
N ASP A 87 -13.12 -13.32 17.76
CA ASP A 87 -11.92 -14.08 17.39
C ASP A 87 -11.94 -15.54 17.85
N GLY A 88 -12.91 -15.94 18.67
CA GLY A 88 -12.98 -17.28 19.24
C GLY A 88 -11.87 -17.59 20.26
N THR A 89 -11.20 -16.57 20.79
CA THR A 89 -10.03 -16.70 21.69
C THR A 89 -10.35 -16.42 23.16
N VAL A 90 -11.64 -16.33 23.52
CA VAL A 90 -12.13 -16.01 24.88
C VAL A 90 -11.48 -16.88 25.95
N LYS A 91 -11.40 -18.20 25.73
CA LYS A 91 -10.85 -19.14 26.71
C LYS A 91 -9.39 -18.81 27.04
N THR A 92 -8.55 -18.70 26.01
CA THR A 92 -7.13 -18.34 26.16
C THR A 92 -6.94 -16.98 26.81
N ALA A 93 -7.79 -16.00 26.50
CA ALA A 93 -7.74 -14.69 27.13
C ALA A 93 -8.06 -14.75 28.64
N LEU A 94 -9.07 -15.52 29.04
CA LEU A 94 -9.40 -15.72 30.46
C LEU A 94 -8.27 -16.45 31.20
N GLU A 95 -7.73 -17.54 30.62
CA GLU A 95 -6.60 -18.28 31.18
C GLU A 95 -5.38 -17.38 31.42
N ASN A 96 -4.98 -16.58 30.43
CA ASN A 96 -3.83 -15.67 30.55
C ASN A 96 -4.00 -14.60 31.63
N LEU A 97 -5.24 -14.23 31.96
CA LEU A 97 -5.56 -13.26 33.01
C LEU A 97 -5.75 -13.92 34.38
N GLY A 98 -5.60 -15.24 34.49
CA GLY A 98 -5.90 -15.97 35.73
C GLY A 98 -7.39 -15.99 36.08
N LEU A 99 -8.25 -15.77 35.08
CA LEU A 99 -9.72 -15.78 35.18
C LEU A 99 -10.34 -17.02 34.52
N GLY A 100 -9.50 -17.92 33.98
CA GLY A 100 -9.93 -19.18 33.38
C GLY A 100 -10.07 -20.28 34.44
N GLU A 101 -11.20 -20.99 34.41
CA GLU A 101 -11.62 -22.13 35.25
C GLU A 101 -10.85 -22.33 36.57
N GLY A 102 -11.44 -21.76 37.63
CA GLY A 102 -11.78 -22.55 38.82
C GLY A 102 -13.18 -23.13 38.67
#